data_AF-A0A9D9ENH1-F1
#
_entry.id   AF-A0A9D9ENH1-F1
#
_cell.length_a   1.000
_cell.length_b   1.000
_cell.length_c   1.000
_cell.angle_alpha   90.00
_cell.angle_beta   90.00
_cell.angle_gamma   90.00
#
_symmetry.space_group_name_H-M   'P 1'
#
loop_
_entity.id
_entity.type
_entity.pdbx_description
1 polymer ?
#
loop_
_entity_poly.entity_id
_entity_poly.type
_entity_poly.pdbx_seq_one_letter_code
_entity_poly.pdbx_strand_id
1 'polypeptide(L)'
;KRHQEVTDKRIDEVFKRLEANIPPMQGISYDGQVFDAYRFVSDLIRKAKRTIALIDNYVDDTVLTLLDKREKGVTATIYTQRVSDRFQLDVDRHNAQYPPVRIERFNKAHDRFLLIDDEVYHIGASIKDLGKKWFGFTLMRDIPASEIINRIKD
;
A
#
# COMPACT_ATOMS: atom_id res chain seq x y z
N LYS A 1 16.79 -26.14 1.78
CA LYS A 1 15.86 -26.95 0.94
C LYS A 1 14.53 -27.19 1.65
N ARG A 2 14.42 -28.06 2.68
CA ARG A 2 13.15 -28.32 3.40
C ARG A 2 12.47 -27.08 4.03
N HIS A 3 13.25 -26.12 4.55
CA HIS A 3 12.71 -24.87 5.11
C HIS A 3 12.22 -23.87 4.05
N GLN A 4 12.84 -23.85 2.86
CA GLN A 4 12.37 -23.03 1.73
C GLN A 4 11.04 -23.58 1.22
N GLU A 5 10.94 -24.90 1.02
CA GLU A 5 9.71 -25.55 0.56
C GLU A 5 8.52 -25.35 1.51
N VAL A 6 8.76 -25.25 2.82
CA VAL A 6 7.70 -24.96 3.81
C VAL A 6 7.30 -23.48 3.80
N THR A 7 8.24 -22.59 3.50
CA THR A 7 8.00 -21.14 3.43
C THR A 7 7.24 -20.77 2.16
N ASP A 8 7.64 -21.34 1.02
CA ASP A 8 6.95 -21.19 -0.26
C ASP A 8 5.50 -21.69 -0.16
N LYS A 9 5.28 -22.85 0.49
CA LYS A 9 3.93 -23.38 0.73
C LYS A 9 3.03 -22.48 1.60
N ARG A 10 3.58 -21.78 2.59
CA ARG A 10 2.80 -20.85 3.43
C ARG A 10 2.41 -19.59 2.67
N ILE A 11 3.26 -19.15 1.77
CA ILE A 11 2.99 -18.00 0.89
C ILE A 11 1.97 -18.39 -0.17
N ASP A 12 2.09 -19.57 -0.77
CA ASP A 12 1.07 -20.13 -1.64
C ASP A 12 -0.28 -20.24 -0.92
N GLU A 13 -0.28 -20.63 0.36
CA GLU A 13 -1.51 -20.68 1.17
C GLU A 13 -2.09 -19.28 1.43
N VAL A 14 -1.24 -18.29 1.68
CA VAL A 14 -1.64 -16.87 1.79
C VAL A 14 -2.24 -16.36 0.48
N PHE A 15 -1.62 -16.68 -0.67
CA PHE A 15 -2.11 -16.31 -2.00
C PHE A 15 -3.38 -17.06 -2.40
N LYS A 16 -3.51 -18.33 -2.01
CA LYS A 16 -4.71 -19.13 -2.22
C LYS A 16 -5.88 -18.65 -1.35
N ARG A 17 -5.61 -18.03 -0.20
CA ARG A 17 -6.63 -17.35 0.62
C ARG A 17 -7.05 -16.01 0.02
N LEU A 18 -6.14 -15.30 -0.66
CA LEU A 18 -6.48 -14.14 -1.49
C LEU A 18 -7.42 -14.53 -2.65
N GLU A 19 -7.20 -15.67 -3.30
CA GLU A 19 -8.14 -16.24 -4.30
C GLU A 19 -9.50 -16.62 -3.69
N ALA A 20 -9.52 -17.01 -2.41
CA ALA A 20 -10.74 -17.30 -1.65
C ALA A 20 -11.46 -16.07 -1.08
N ASN A 21 -11.06 -14.84 -1.47
CA ASN A 21 -11.60 -13.57 -0.97
C ASN A 21 -11.43 -13.34 0.56
N ILE A 22 -10.52 -14.05 1.21
CA ILE A 22 -10.17 -13.82 2.63
C ILE A 22 -8.74 -13.30 2.69
N PRO A 23 -8.52 -11.98 2.82
CA PRO A 23 -7.17 -11.45 2.92
C PRO A 23 -6.43 -12.07 4.12
N PRO A 24 -5.16 -12.48 3.96
CA PRO A 24 -4.32 -12.87 5.09
C PRO A 24 -4.30 -11.74 6.12
N MET A 25 -4.63 -12.06 7.37
CA MET A 25 -4.63 -11.07 8.45
C MET A 25 -3.24 -10.47 8.71
N GLN A 26 -2.20 -11.25 8.47
CA GLN A 26 -0.81 -10.83 8.59
C GLN A 26 0.07 -11.75 7.77
N GLY A 27 1.26 -11.27 7.40
CA GLY A 27 2.24 -12.06 6.66
C GLY A 27 3.62 -11.44 6.72
N ILE A 28 4.62 -12.25 6.35
CA ILE A 28 6.01 -11.81 6.14
C ILE A 28 6.35 -12.13 4.70
N SER A 29 6.83 -11.13 3.96
CA SER A 29 7.49 -11.33 2.68
C SER A 29 9.00 -11.37 2.92
N TYR A 30 9.69 -12.27 2.21
CA TYR A 30 11.13 -12.49 2.35
C TYR A 30 11.92 -11.86 1.19
N ASP A 31 13.25 -11.84 1.31
CA ASP A 31 14.13 -11.13 0.38
C ASP A 31 13.96 -11.64 -1.05
N GLY A 32 13.86 -10.72 -2.01
CA GLY A 32 13.78 -11.05 -3.44
C GLY A 32 12.36 -11.27 -3.96
N GLN A 33 11.34 -11.24 -3.10
CA GLN A 33 9.93 -11.38 -3.47
C GLN A 33 9.31 -10.06 -3.99
N VAL A 34 10.07 -9.31 -4.79
CA VAL A 34 9.68 -7.97 -5.28
C VAL A 34 8.36 -8.03 -6.05
N PHE A 35 8.23 -8.98 -6.98
CA PHE A 35 7.03 -9.08 -7.80
C PHE A 35 5.81 -9.60 -7.03
N ASP A 36 6.01 -10.54 -6.10
CA ASP A 36 4.93 -11.05 -5.24
C ASP A 36 4.38 -9.96 -4.32
N ALA A 37 5.26 -9.15 -3.74
CA ALA A 37 4.87 -8.01 -2.92
C ALA A 37 4.17 -6.92 -3.73
N TYR A 38 4.67 -6.65 -4.94
CA TYR A 38 4.02 -5.76 -5.90
C TYR A 38 2.62 -6.25 -6.28
N ARG A 39 2.46 -7.55 -6.56
CA ARG A 39 1.16 -8.17 -6.88
C ARG A 39 0.19 -8.03 -5.72
N PHE A 40 0.64 -8.36 -4.50
CA PHE A 40 -0.15 -8.22 -3.28
C PHE A 40 -0.73 -6.80 -3.14
N VAL A 41 0.09 -5.75 -3.20
CA VAL A 41 -0.41 -4.37 -3.06
C VAL A 41 -1.25 -3.95 -4.26
N SER A 42 -0.91 -4.42 -5.47
CA SER A 42 -1.72 -4.16 -6.66
C SER A 42 -3.13 -4.73 -6.52
N ASP A 43 -3.27 -5.92 -5.92
CA ASP A 43 -4.56 -6.57 -5.72
C ASP A 43 -5.38 -5.84 -4.65
N LEU A 44 -4.74 -5.32 -3.60
CA LEU A 44 -5.39 -4.43 -2.62
C LEU A 44 -5.91 -3.14 -3.27
N ILE A 45 -5.11 -2.50 -4.12
CA ILE A 45 -5.49 -1.26 -4.81
C ILE A 45 -6.67 -1.49 -5.77
N ARG A 46 -6.69 -2.63 -6.48
CA ARG A 46 -7.82 -3.02 -7.35
C ARG A 46 -9.09 -3.34 -6.59
N LYS A 47 -8.97 -3.82 -5.33
CA LYS A 47 -10.12 -4.13 -4.47
C LYS A 47 -10.89 -2.88 -4.05
N ALA A 48 -10.21 -1.74 -3.91
CA ALA A 48 -10.80 -0.48 -3.46
C ALA A 48 -12.01 -0.06 -4.31
N LYS A 49 -13.09 0.37 -3.66
CA LYS A 49 -14.35 0.79 -4.30
C LYS A 49 -14.66 2.27 -4.17
N ARG A 50 -14.05 2.97 -3.21
CA ARG A 50 -14.35 4.37 -2.90
C ARG A 50 -13.08 5.19 -2.72
N THR A 51 -12.19 4.74 -1.83
CA THR A 51 -11.05 5.55 -1.38
C THR A 51 -9.82 4.72 -1.12
N ILE A 52 -8.67 5.26 -1.52
CA ILE A 52 -7.36 4.80 -1.12
C ILE A 52 -6.65 5.95 -0.41
N ALA A 53 -6.13 5.69 0.79
CA ALA A 53 -5.21 6.59 1.46
C ALA A 53 -3.91 5.86 1.79
N LEU A 54 -2.79 6.41 1.35
CA LEU A 54 -1.46 5.89 1.62
C LEU A 54 -0.73 6.84 2.56
N ILE A 55 -0.23 6.33 3.67
CA ILE A 55 0.67 7.04 4.59
C ILE A 55 2.06 6.44 4.40
N ASP A 56 2.97 7.18 3.76
CA ASP A 56 4.33 6.74 3.50
C ASP A 56 5.25 7.95 3.25
N ASN A 57 6.34 8.06 4.02
CA ASN A 57 7.29 9.18 3.94
C ASN A 57 8.35 9.03 2.84
N TYR A 58 8.35 7.92 2.09
CA TYR A 58 9.39 7.60 1.10
C TYR A 58 8.80 7.29 -0.29
N VAL A 59 7.75 8.00 -0.70
CA VAL A 59 7.09 7.80 -2.01
C VAL A 59 7.88 8.39 -3.19
N ASP A 60 7.72 7.79 -4.37
CA ASP A 60 8.19 8.27 -5.67
C ASP A 60 7.16 7.99 -6.79
N ASP A 61 7.52 8.24 -8.04
CA ASP A 61 6.67 8.06 -9.22
C ASP A 61 6.19 6.62 -9.43
N THR A 62 6.92 5.63 -8.91
CA THR A 62 6.50 4.22 -8.96
C THR A 62 5.23 3.98 -8.14
N VAL A 63 5.05 4.74 -7.05
CA VAL A 63 3.84 4.68 -6.21
C VAL A 63 2.64 5.28 -6.93
N LEU A 64 2.83 6.35 -7.71
CA LEU A 64 1.78 6.93 -8.55
C LEU A 64 1.28 5.91 -9.57
N THR A 65 2.21 5.27 -10.30
CA THR A 65 1.91 4.21 -11.26
C THR A 65 1.16 3.03 -10.63
N LEU A 66 1.48 2.72 -9.37
CA LEU A 66 0.80 1.66 -8.64
C LEU A 66 -0.66 2.04 -8.32
N LEU A 67 -0.92 3.28 -7.92
CA LEU A 67 -2.25 3.80 -7.61
C LEU A 67 -3.15 3.90 -8.84
N ASP A 68 -2.62 3.99 -10.05
CA ASP A 68 -3.40 3.97 -11.30
C ASP A 68 -4.16 2.66 -11.53
N LYS A 69 -3.80 1.59 -10.82
CA LYS A 69 -4.51 0.32 -10.88
C LYS A 69 -5.89 0.34 -10.20
N ARG A 70 -6.23 1.41 -9.49
CA ARG A 70 -7.53 1.56 -8.82
C ARG A 70 -8.68 1.62 -9.82
N GLU A 71 -9.88 1.22 -9.39
CA GLU A 71 -11.06 1.31 -10.23
C GLU A 71 -11.45 2.76 -10.54
N LYS A 72 -12.14 2.97 -11.67
CA LYS A 72 -12.63 4.29 -12.07
C LYS A 72 -13.57 4.85 -11.00
N GLY A 73 -13.31 6.08 -10.57
CA GLY A 73 -14.09 6.76 -9.53
C GLY A 73 -13.52 6.58 -8.12
N VAL A 74 -12.55 5.69 -7.92
CA VAL A 74 -11.83 5.56 -6.65
C VAL A 74 -10.86 6.73 -6.49
N THR A 75 -10.98 7.44 -5.37
CA THR A 75 -10.08 8.55 -5.05
C THR A 75 -8.80 8.04 -4.38
N ALA A 76 -7.67 8.72 -4.62
CA ALA A 76 -6.38 8.37 -4.02
C ALA A 76 -5.74 9.59 -3.36
N THR A 77 -5.27 9.42 -2.12
CA THR A 77 -4.53 10.45 -1.37
C THR A 77 -3.25 9.84 -0.80
N ILE A 78 -2.11 10.52 -0.97
CA ILE A 78 -0.84 10.19 -0.31
C ILE A 78 -0.56 11.22 0.77
N TYR A 79 -0.32 10.73 1.98
CA TYR A 79 0.15 11.47 3.14
C TYR A 79 1.64 11.22 3.32
N THR A 80 2.46 12.26 3.19
CA THR A 80 3.92 12.17 3.31
C THR A 80 4.49 13.36 4.06
N GLN A 81 5.56 13.14 4.83
CA GLN A 81 6.20 14.19 5.62
C GLN A 81 6.79 15.31 4.75
N ARG A 82 7.35 14.96 3.58
CA ARG A 82 8.02 15.92 2.69
C ARG A 82 7.60 15.69 1.26
N VAL A 83 7.33 16.78 0.56
CA VAL A 83 7.11 16.79 -0.88
C VAL A 83 8.28 17.56 -1.48
N SER A 84 9.17 16.85 -2.17
CA SER A 84 10.28 17.49 -2.90
C SER A 84 9.77 18.12 -4.19
N ASP A 85 10.47 19.13 -4.70
CA ASP A 85 10.10 19.78 -5.98
C ASP A 85 10.09 18.77 -7.14
N ARG A 86 11.00 17.79 -7.11
CA ARG A 86 11.04 16.71 -8.09
C ARG A 86 9.77 15.85 -8.01
N PHE A 87 9.41 15.39 -6.82
CA PHE A 87 8.21 14.57 -6.66
C PHE A 87 6.92 15.37 -6.98
N GLN A 88 6.88 16.67 -6.66
CA GLN A 88 5.78 17.54 -7.05
C GLN A 88 5.64 17.63 -8.57
N LEU A 89 6.76 17.79 -9.29
CA LEU A 89 6.76 17.79 -10.75
C LEU A 89 6.24 16.46 -11.33
N ASP A 90 6.63 15.34 -10.74
CA ASP A 90 6.14 14.01 -11.14
C ASP A 90 4.63 13.89 -10.92
N VAL A 91 4.12 14.39 -9.79
CA VAL A 91 2.68 14.44 -9.46
C VAL A 91 1.92 15.33 -10.44
N ASP A 92 2.44 16.52 -10.75
CA ASP A 92 1.78 17.47 -11.65
C ASP A 92 1.68 16.90 -13.07
N ARG A 93 2.75 16.26 -13.56
CA ARG A 93 2.77 15.59 -14.86
C ARG A 93 1.82 14.39 -14.89
N HIS A 94 1.84 13.57 -13.85
CA HIS A 94 0.94 12.43 -13.71
C HIS A 94 -0.52 12.88 -13.74
N ASN A 95 -0.91 13.83 -12.88
CA ASN A 95 -2.30 14.29 -12.74
C ASN A 95 -2.83 15.04 -13.98
N ALA A 96 -1.95 15.47 -14.89
CA ALA A 96 -2.35 16.06 -16.18
C ALA A 96 -2.87 15.01 -17.19
N GLN A 97 -2.55 13.71 -17.00
CA GLN A 97 -2.88 12.65 -17.97
C GLN A 97 -3.62 11.46 -17.34
N TYR A 98 -3.40 11.21 -16.06
CA TYR A 98 -3.92 10.05 -15.32
C TYR A 98 -4.89 10.48 -14.22
N PRO A 99 -5.72 9.56 -13.70
CA PRO A 99 -6.61 9.86 -12.58
C PRO A 99 -5.84 10.51 -11.42
N PRO A 100 -6.29 11.68 -10.91
CA PRO A 100 -5.48 12.47 -10.01
C PRO A 100 -5.22 11.77 -8.67
N VAL A 101 -3.99 11.90 -8.18
CA VAL A 101 -3.57 11.51 -6.83
C VAL A 101 -3.34 12.79 -6.04
N ARG A 102 -4.04 12.93 -4.91
CA ARG A 102 -3.88 14.07 -4.01
C ARG A 102 -2.67 13.84 -3.11
N ILE A 103 -1.86 14.87 -2.90
CA ILE A 103 -0.72 14.81 -1.98
C ILE A 103 -0.98 15.75 -0.82
N GLU A 104 -0.88 15.24 0.40
CA GLU A 104 -1.10 15.96 1.64
C GLU A 104 0.15 15.82 2.53
N ARG A 105 0.54 16.91 3.19
CA ARG A 105 1.67 16.86 4.11
C ARG A 105 1.22 16.29 5.45
N PHE A 106 1.91 15.25 5.91
CA PHE A 106 1.64 14.63 7.20
C PHE A 106 2.92 14.03 7.79
N ASN A 107 3.29 14.44 9.00
CA ASN A 107 4.59 14.13 9.61
C ASN A 107 4.50 13.43 10.97
N LYS A 108 3.29 13.04 11.41
CA LYS A 108 3.07 12.42 12.72
C LYS A 108 3.19 10.89 12.70
N ALA A 109 3.26 10.26 11.52
CA ALA A 109 3.42 8.81 11.40
C ALA A 109 4.87 8.41 11.06
N HIS A 110 5.36 7.39 11.79
CA HIS A 110 6.60 6.69 11.50
C HIS A 110 6.38 5.45 10.62
N ASP A 111 5.30 4.72 10.87
CA ASP A 111 4.92 3.51 10.14
C ASP A 111 4.14 3.84 8.87
N ARG A 112 4.05 2.85 7.97
CA ARG A 112 3.29 2.99 6.72
C ARG A 112 1.95 2.31 6.83
N PHE A 113 0.93 3.00 6.34
CA PHE A 113 -0.43 2.49 6.33
C PHE A 113 -1.03 2.63 4.93
N LEU A 114 -1.66 1.57 4.45
CA LEU A 114 -2.46 1.58 3.24
C LEU A 114 -3.92 1.34 3.64
N LEU A 115 -4.74 2.36 3.47
CA LEU A 115 -6.16 2.32 3.77
C LEU A 115 -6.91 2.05 2.47
N ILE A 116 -7.68 0.97 2.44
CA ILE A 116 -8.50 0.53 1.31
C ILE A 116 -9.96 0.56 1.75
N ASP A 117 -10.68 1.60 1.33
CA ASP A 117 -12.02 1.91 1.84
C ASP A 117 -12.03 2.01 3.37
N ASP A 118 -12.66 1.04 4.06
CA ASP A 118 -12.73 0.99 5.52
C ASP A 118 -11.63 0.09 6.15
N GLU A 119 -10.88 -0.66 5.34
CA GLU A 119 -9.81 -1.56 5.78
C GLU A 119 -8.47 -0.83 5.95
N VAL A 120 -7.73 -1.18 7.00
CA VAL A 120 -6.42 -0.59 7.31
C VAL A 120 -5.33 -1.66 7.24
N TYR A 121 -4.36 -1.47 6.37
CA TYR A 121 -3.16 -2.31 6.30
C TYR A 121 -1.96 -1.57 6.86
N HIS A 122 -1.34 -2.12 7.91
CA HIS A 122 -0.01 -1.75 8.33
C HIS A 122 1.04 -2.46 7.45
N ILE A 123 2.01 -1.71 6.95
CA ILE A 123 3.07 -2.22 6.07
C ILE A 123 4.42 -1.79 6.63
N GLY A 124 5.26 -2.77 6.99
CA GLY A 124 6.56 -2.55 7.63
C GLY A 124 7.65 -2.00 6.70
N ALA A 125 7.35 -1.71 5.44
CA ALA A 125 8.28 -1.19 4.45
C ALA A 125 7.59 -0.16 3.56
N SER A 126 8.37 0.76 2.98
CA SER A 126 7.84 1.72 2.02
C SER A 126 7.34 0.99 0.76
N ILE A 127 6.25 1.49 0.18
CA ILE A 127 5.60 0.88 -0.99
C ILE A 127 6.57 0.72 -2.17
N LYS A 128 7.47 1.69 -2.39
CA LYS A 128 8.46 1.64 -3.48
C LYS A 128 9.57 0.59 -3.28
N ASP A 129 9.71 0.06 -2.06
CA ASP A 129 10.79 -0.85 -1.67
C ASP A 129 10.29 -2.26 -1.32
N LEU A 130 9.01 -2.55 -1.53
CA LEU A 130 8.42 -3.83 -1.18
C LEU A 130 9.11 -5.02 -1.86
N GLY A 131 9.34 -6.07 -1.07
CA GLY A 131 9.98 -7.32 -1.50
C GLY A 131 11.49 -7.23 -1.79
N LYS A 132 12.10 -6.04 -1.70
CA LYS A 132 13.57 -5.90 -1.76
C LYS A 132 14.24 -6.49 -0.52
N LYS A 133 13.59 -6.30 0.64
CA LYS A 133 13.98 -6.85 1.93
C LYS A 133 12.79 -7.46 2.64
N TRP A 134 13.04 -8.20 3.73
CA TRP A 134 11.96 -8.76 4.55
C TRP A 134 11.07 -7.65 5.09
N PHE A 135 9.76 -7.82 4.97
CA PHE A 135 8.79 -6.91 5.58
C PHE A 135 7.57 -7.67 6.06
N GLY A 136 7.00 -7.20 7.17
CA GLY A 136 5.71 -7.66 7.67
C GLY A 136 4.58 -6.78 7.15
N PHE A 137 3.40 -7.35 6.99
CA PHE A 137 2.16 -6.59 6.84
C PHE A 137 1.07 -7.15 7.75
N THR A 138 0.08 -6.33 8.10
CA THR A 138 -1.05 -6.72 8.95
C THR A 138 -2.30 -5.94 8.56
N LEU A 139 -3.42 -6.64 8.41
CA LEU A 139 -4.75 -6.06 8.32
C LEU A 139 -5.28 -5.79 9.74
N MET A 140 -5.48 -4.51 10.06
CA MET A 140 -5.97 -4.05 11.37
C MET A 140 -7.51 -4.03 11.34
N ARG A 141 -8.16 -5.06 11.90
CA ARG A 141 -9.63 -5.19 11.83
C ARG A 141 -10.40 -4.33 12.82
N ASP A 142 -9.75 -3.98 13.93
CA ASP A 142 -10.39 -3.26 15.04
C ASP A 142 -10.23 -1.74 14.95
N ILE A 143 -9.54 -1.26 13.90
CA ILE A 143 -9.32 0.17 13.65
C ILE A 143 -9.88 0.51 12.28
N PRO A 144 -11.01 1.25 12.19
CA PRO A 144 -11.54 1.66 10.92
C PRO A 144 -10.67 2.76 10.29
N ALA A 145 -10.61 2.79 8.96
CA ALA A 145 -9.87 3.81 8.23
C ALA A 145 -10.25 5.26 8.65
N SER A 146 -11.53 5.48 8.97
CA SER A 146 -12.03 6.78 9.44
C SER A 146 -11.36 7.28 10.72
N GLU A 147 -10.99 6.38 11.64
CA GLU A 147 -10.30 6.76 12.88
C GLU A 147 -8.92 7.37 12.57
N ILE A 148 -8.14 6.71 11.71
CA ILE A 148 -6.83 7.21 11.28
C ILE A 148 -6.97 8.53 10.51
N ILE A 149 -7.93 8.61 9.58
CA ILE A 149 -8.15 9.82 8.78
C ILE A 149 -8.54 11.02 9.65
N ASN A 150 -9.33 10.82 10.70
CA ASN A 150 -9.68 11.90 11.63
C ASN A 150 -8.43 12.40 12.37
N ARG A 151 -7.57 11.49 12.84
CA ARG A 151 -6.30 11.85 13.52
C ARG A 151 -5.31 12.60 12.63
N ILE A 152 -5.40 12.46 11.30
CA ILE A 152 -4.59 13.22 10.35
C ILE A 152 -5.08 14.67 10.23
N LYS A 153 -6.39 14.88 10.34
CA LYS A 153 -7.03 16.19 10.20
C LYS A 153 -6.98 17.02 11.49
N ASP A 154 -6.70 16.38 12.63
CA ASP A 154 -6.45 16.99 13.93
C ASP A 154 -5.04 17.64 14.02
#